data_AF-A0AAE2DXT2-F1
#
_entry.id   AF-A0AAE2DXT2-F1
#
_cell.length_a   1.000
_cell.length_b   1.000
_cell.length_c   1.000
_cell.angle_alpha   90.00
_cell.angle_beta   90.00
_cell.angle_gamma   90.00
#
_symmetry.space_group_name_H-M   'P 1'
#
loop_
_entity.id
_entity.type
_entity.pdbx_description
1 polymer ?
#
loop_
_entity_poly.entity_id
_entity_poly.type
_entity_poly.pdbx_seq_one_letter_code
_entity_poly.pdbx_strand_id
1 'polypeptide(L)'
;MSIPFWCVFISALLIYVARMPVAKAMKEQGGYDNHQPRQQQAQLTGFGARALAAHQNSIEAFILFAVGVLMAHTTQTAGWLIDALAIIFVISRIFYLWFYLADLAKLRSLMWLVGFICSLLLMISPTFRTVLL
;
A
#
# COMPACT_ATOMS: atom_id res chain seq x y z
N MET A 1 15.19 6.56 -13.23
CA MET A 1 14.72 5.88 -11.99
C MET A 1 14.47 6.86 -10.84
N SER A 2 14.01 8.11 -11.09
CA SER A 2 13.59 9.01 -10.00
C SER A 2 12.13 8.74 -9.59
N ILE A 3 11.26 8.48 -10.57
CA ILE A 3 9.82 8.26 -10.37
C ILE A 3 9.53 7.08 -9.44
N PRO A 4 10.12 5.87 -9.63
CA PRO A 4 9.79 4.72 -8.77
C PRO A 4 10.17 4.95 -7.30
N PHE A 5 11.24 5.71 -7.03
CA PHE A 5 11.62 6.06 -5.67
C PHE A 5 10.66 7.07 -5.03
N TRP A 6 10.16 8.04 -5.78
CA TRP A 6 9.06 8.89 -5.31
C TRP A 6 7.81 8.07 -5.01
N CYS A 7 7.49 7.06 -5.83
CA CYS A 7 6.37 6.15 -5.58
C CYS A 7 6.57 5.31 -4.31
N VAL A 8 7.80 4.85 -4.03
CA VAL A 8 8.14 4.18 -2.75
C VAL A 8 7.94 5.14 -1.58
N PHE A 9 8.45 6.36 -1.66
CA PHE A 9 8.29 7.37 -0.61
C PHE A 9 6.81 7.68 -0.34
N ILE A 10 6.02 7.95 -1.38
CA ILE A 10 4.58 8.21 -1.26
C ILE A 10 3.86 7.00 -0.67
N SER A 11 4.21 5.78 -1.11
CA SER A 11 3.59 4.56 -0.58
C SER A 11 3.90 4.35 0.91
N ALA A 12 5.10 4.70 1.35
CA ALA A 12 5.47 4.69 2.76
C ALA A 12 4.62 5.70 3.57
N LEU A 13 4.41 6.91 3.03
CA LEU A 13 3.51 7.90 3.66
C LEU A 13 2.07 7.39 3.74
N LEU A 14 1.57 6.70 2.71
CA LEU A 14 0.22 6.16 2.68
C LEU A 14 -0.06 5.16 3.82
N ILE A 15 0.94 4.43 4.31
CA ILE A 15 0.80 3.56 5.50
C ILE A 15 0.35 4.38 6.72
N TYR A 16 1.00 5.54 6.93
CA TYR A 16 0.68 6.42 8.05
C TYR A 16 -0.63 7.18 7.82
N VAL A 17 -0.94 7.54 6.57
CA VAL A 17 -2.25 8.09 6.21
C VAL A 17 -3.37 7.10 6.57
N ALA A 18 -3.18 5.81 6.26
CA ALA A 18 -4.13 4.76 6.64
C ALA A 18 -4.26 4.56 8.16
N ARG A 19 -3.23 4.92 8.94
CA ARG A 19 -3.26 4.86 10.41
C ARG A 19 -4.12 5.96 11.04
N MET A 20 -4.25 7.12 10.40
CA MET A 20 -5.03 8.27 10.91
C MET A 20 -6.49 7.92 11.28
N PRO A 21 -7.31 7.28 10.40
CA PRO A 21 -8.69 6.91 10.75
C PRO A 21 -8.75 5.88 11.89
N VAL A 22 -7.74 5.03 12.05
CA VAL A 22 -7.65 4.10 13.17
C VAL A 22 -7.43 4.85 14.48
N ALA A 23 -6.53 5.84 14.50
CA ALA A 23 -6.28 6.66 15.68
C ALA A 23 -7.52 7.47 16.08
N LYS A 24 -8.28 7.98 15.10
CA LYS A 24 -9.58 8.62 15.32
C LYS A 24 -10.57 7.65 15.97
N ALA A 25 -10.73 6.45 15.42
CA ALA A 25 -11.65 5.44 15.96
C ALA A 25 -11.26 4.98 17.38
N MET A 26 -9.96 4.85 17.66
CA MET A 26 -9.47 4.59 19.03
C MET A 26 -9.87 5.73 19.98
N LYS A 27 -9.65 6.99 19.58
CA LYS A 27 -10.02 8.15 20.40
C LYS A 27 -11.53 8.19 20.71
N GLU A 28 -12.37 7.78 19.77
CA GLU A 28 -13.83 7.71 19.93
C GLU A 28 -14.29 6.64 20.93
N GLN A 29 -13.44 5.66 21.29
CA GLN A 29 -13.70 4.67 22.36
C GLN A 29 -13.45 5.20 23.78
N GLY A 30 -13.44 6.53 23.98
CA GLY A 30 -13.22 7.15 25.30
C GLY A 30 -11.78 7.63 25.56
N GLY A 31 -10.94 7.70 24.53
CA GLY A 31 -9.57 8.19 24.61
C GLY A 31 -8.56 7.27 23.95
N TYR A 32 -7.34 7.75 23.71
CA TYR A 32 -6.27 6.92 23.16
C TYR A 32 -5.48 6.27 24.31
N ASP A 33 -5.49 4.95 24.40
CA ASP A 33 -4.70 4.20 25.38
C ASP A 33 -3.26 4.03 24.89
N ASN A 34 -2.34 4.83 25.43
CA ASN A 34 -0.91 4.73 25.14
C ASN A 34 -0.21 3.59 25.89
N HIS A 35 -0.83 3.02 26.93
CA HIS A 35 -0.27 1.89 27.65
C HIS A 35 -0.52 0.59 26.88
N GLN A 36 -1.72 0.39 26.32
CA GLN A 36 -2.11 -0.82 25.60
C GLN A 36 -2.76 -0.57 24.23
N PRO A 37 -2.12 0.18 23.32
CA PRO A 37 -2.74 0.63 22.06
C PRO A 37 -3.13 -0.52 21.13
N ARG A 38 -2.43 -1.66 21.18
CA ARG A 38 -2.74 -2.84 20.36
C ARG A 38 -4.00 -3.58 20.85
N GLN A 39 -4.20 -3.63 22.16
CA GLN A 39 -5.42 -4.21 22.72
C GLN A 39 -6.63 -3.34 22.38
N GLN A 40 -6.49 -2.01 22.49
CA GLN A 40 -7.54 -1.09 22.07
C GLN A 40 -7.87 -1.23 20.57
N GLN A 41 -6.85 -1.34 19.71
CA GLN A 41 -7.07 -1.62 18.27
C GLN A 41 -7.87 -2.90 18.04
N ALA A 42 -7.60 -3.98 18.77
CA ALA A 42 -8.30 -5.25 18.64
C ALA A 42 -9.79 -5.17 19.02
N GLN A 43 -10.18 -4.17 19.82
CA GLN A 43 -11.56 -3.92 20.22
C GLN A 43 -12.32 -3.02 19.21
N LEU A 44 -11.65 -2.48 18.19
CA LEU A 44 -12.31 -1.66 17.17
C LEU A 44 -13.31 -2.50 16.38
N THR A 45 -14.50 -1.93 16.14
CA THR A 45 -15.56 -2.53 15.33
C THR A 45 -15.98 -1.59 14.19
N GLY A 46 -16.77 -2.09 13.24
CA GLY A 46 -17.33 -1.29 12.14
C GLY A 46 -16.25 -0.52 11.35
N PHE A 47 -16.38 0.81 11.31
CA PHE A 47 -15.42 1.69 10.62
C PHE A 47 -14.00 1.57 11.17
N GLY A 48 -13.82 1.47 12.49
CA GLY A 48 -12.50 1.35 13.12
C GLY A 48 -11.79 0.05 12.74
N ALA A 49 -12.53 -1.06 12.73
CA ALA A 49 -12.01 -2.36 12.27
C ALA A 49 -11.59 -2.31 10.80
N ARG A 50 -12.40 -1.67 9.94
CA ARG A 50 -12.06 -1.49 8.52
C ARG A 50 -10.80 -0.63 8.34
N ALA A 51 -10.68 0.46 9.08
CA ALA A 51 -9.49 1.30 9.05
C ALA A 51 -8.24 0.53 9.49
N LEU A 52 -8.33 -0.28 10.55
CA LEU A 52 -7.21 -1.08 11.05
C LEU A 52 -6.74 -2.08 10.00
N ALA A 53 -7.67 -2.80 9.40
CA ALA A 53 -7.37 -3.76 8.35
C ALA A 53 -6.78 -3.10 7.09
N ALA A 54 -7.26 -1.91 6.72
CA ALA A 54 -6.69 -1.12 5.62
C ALA A 54 -5.23 -0.69 5.88
N HIS A 55 -4.93 -0.29 7.13
CA HIS A 55 -3.57 0.04 7.56
C HIS A 55 -2.64 -1.17 7.51
N GLN A 56 -3.06 -2.30 8.10
CA GLN A 56 -2.28 -3.55 8.08
C GLN A 56 -2.01 -4.04 6.65
N ASN A 57 -3.02 -4.04 5.79
CA ASN A 57 -2.83 -4.43 4.39
C ASN A 57 -1.87 -3.48 3.63
N SER A 58 -1.81 -2.21 4.01
CA SER A 58 -0.87 -1.27 3.39
C SER A 58 0.58 -1.57 3.76
N ILE A 59 0.85 -2.10 4.95
CA ILE A 59 2.18 -2.59 5.34
C ILE A 59 2.55 -3.82 4.51
N GLU A 60 1.63 -4.79 4.40
CA GLU A 60 1.84 -6.02 3.61
C GLU A 60 2.16 -5.71 2.13
N ALA A 61 1.34 -4.85 1.51
CA ALA A 61 1.51 -4.48 0.11
C ALA A 61 2.80 -3.69 -0.14
N PHE A 62 3.20 -2.83 0.80
CA PHE A 62 4.39 -2.00 0.67
C PHE A 62 5.67 -2.83 0.56
N ILE A 63 5.79 -3.91 1.34
CA ILE A 63 7.00 -4.75 1.36
C ILE A 63 7.27 -5.32 -0.03
N LEU A 64 6.27 -5.95 -0.64
CA LEU A 64 6.43 -6.58 -1.96
C LEU A 64 6.73 -5.54 -3.05
N PHE A 65 6.04 -4.39 -3.01
CA PHE A 65 6.27 -3.29 -3.94
C PHE A 65 7.68 -2.70 -3.82
N ALA A 66 8.12 -2.37 -2.61
CA ALA A 66 9.42 -1.78 -2.35
C ALA A 66 10.54 -2.72 -2.79
N VAL A 67 10.42 -4.03 -2.50
CA VAL A 67 11.36 -5.04 -2.99
C VAL A 67 11.39 -5.09 -4.51
N GLY A 68 10.24 -5.08 -5.19
CA GLY A 68 10.18 -5.07 -6.65
C GLY A 68 10.87 -3.86 -7.28
N VAL A 69 10.65 -2.66 -6.74
CA VAL A 69 11.33 -1.43 -7.19
C VAL A 69 12.85 -1.51 -6.96
N LEU A 70 13.28 -1.99 -5.79
CA LEU A 70 14.70 -2.15 -5.47
C LEU A 70 15.38 -3.21 -6.33
N MET A 71 14.70 -4.31 -6.65
CA MET A 71 15.21 -5.32 -7.58
C MET A 71 15.42 -4.73 -8.97
N ALA A 72 14.41 -4.06 -9.54
CA ALA A 72 14.55 -3.38 -10.82
C ALA A 72 15.71 -2.38 -10.82
N HIS A 73 15.86 -1.59 -9.74
CA HIS A 73 16.95 -0.63 -9.62
C HIS A 73 18.33 -1.29 -9.57
N THR A 74 18.51 -2.30 -8.71
CA THR A 74 19.81 -2.98 -8.51
C THR A 74 20.27 -3.73 -9.76
N THR A 75 19.34 -4.23 -10.57
CA THR A 75 19.65 -4.87 -11.87
C THR A 75 19.75 -3.88 -13.03
N GLN A 76 19.69 -2.57 -12.76
CA GLN A 76 19.71 -1.51 -13.79
C GLN A 76 18.61 -1.71 -14.84
N THR A 77 17.44 -2.20 -14.41
CA THR A 77 16.22 -2.32 -15.22
C THR A 77 15.44 -1.02 -15.10
N ALA A 78 15.35 -0.29 -16.21
CA ALA A 78 14.73 1.02 -16.27
C ALA A 78 13.87 1.13 -17.54
N GLY A 79 12.87 2.01 -17.51
CA GLY A 79 12.04 2.29 -18.68
C GLY A 79 10.64 2.75 -18.28
N TRP A 80 9.87 3.17 -19.30
CA TRP A 80 8.51 3.69 -19.13
C TRP A 80 7.59 2.70 -18.41
N LEU A 81 7.79 1.38 -18.62
CA LEU A 81 7.01 0.34 -17.96
C LEU A 81 7.24 0.32 -16.45
N ILE A 82 8.48 0.46 -15.99
CA ILE A 82 8.82 0.48 -14.54
C ILE A 82 8.17 1.69 -13.87
N ASP A 83 8.26 2.86 -14.53
CA ASP A 83 7.64 4.09 -14.05
C ASP A 83 6.11 3.96 -14.01
N ALA A 84 5.49 3.39 -15.06
CA ALA A 84 4.05 3.17 -15.13
C ALA A 84 3.57 2.20 -14.04
N LEU A 85 4.24 1.06 -13.84
CA LEU A 85 3.90 0.09 -12.80
C LEU A 85 3.97 0.70 -11.40
N ALA A 86 4.99 1.53 -11.14
CA ALA A 86 5.13 2.22 -9.86
C ALA A 86 4.03 3.27 -9.62
N ILE A 87 3.66 4.04 -10.65
CA ILE A 87 2.55 5.01 -10.59
C ILE A 87 1.21 4.30 -10.38
N ILE A 88 0.93 3.24 -11.16
CA ILE A 88 -0.31 2.46 -11.06
C ILE A 88 -0.43 1.85 -9.66
N PHE A 89 0.66 1.33 -9.09
CA PHE A 89 0.67 0.84 -7.71
C PHE A 89 0.21 1.93 -6.74
N VAL A 90 0.80 3.12 -6.76
CA VAL A 90 0.44 4.22 -5.85
C VAL A 90 -1.04 4.59 -6.00
N ILE A 91 -1.51 4.77 -7.24
CA ILE A 91 -2.92 5.08 -7.53
C ILE A 91 -3.83 3.99 -6.98
N SER A 92 -3.49 2.71 -7.20
CA SER A 92 -4.26 1.59 -6.68
C SER A 92 -4.34 1.61 -5.14
N ARG A 93 -3.28 2.01 -4.44
CA ARG A 93 -3.28 2.12 -2.97
C ARG A 93 -4.18 3.24 -2.47
N ILE A 94 -4.19 4.40 -3.14
CA ILE A 94 -5.08 5.51 -2.79
C ILE A 94 -6.54 5.07 -2.89
N PHE A 95 -6.92 4.47 -4.02
CA PHE A 95 -8.29 3.98 -4.22
C PHE A 95 -8.62 2.80 -3.31
N TYR A 96 -7.68 1.88 -3.07
CA TYR A 96 -7.86 0.77 -2.14
C TYR A 96 -8.24 1.27 -0.75
N LEU A 97 -7.49 2.24 -0.21
CA LEU A 97 -7.79 2.83 1.10
C LEU A 97 -9.18 3.47 1.14
N TRP A 98 -9.52 4.25 0.11
CA TRP A 98 -10.83 4.89 0.02
C TRP A 98 -11.98 3.88 -0.03
N PHE A 99 -11.88 2.87 -0.89
CA PHE A 99 -12.88 1.79 -1.00
C PHE A 99 -12.98 0.93 0.26
N TYR A 100 -11.87 0.74 0.98
CA TYR A 100 -11.89 0.02 2.25
C TYR A 100 -12.71 0.78 3.29
N LEU A 101 -12.45 2.07 3.45
CA LEU A 101 -13.17 2.90 4.42
C LEU A 101 -14.66 3.05 4.07
N ALA A 102 -14.97 3.14 2.77
CA ALA A 102 -16.32 3.23 2.22
C ALA A 102 -17.08 1.89 2.16
N ASP A 103 -16.47 0.78 2.58
CA ASP A 103 -17.07 -0.57 2.58
C ASP A 103 -17.46 -1.11 1.19
N LEU A 104 -16.73 -0.69 0.15
CA LEU A 104 -16.97 -1.08 -1.25
C LEU A 104 -16.12 -2.31 -1.61
N ALA A 105 -16.54 -3.49 -1.14
CA ALA A 105 -15.75 -4.72 -1.16
C ALA A 105 -15.23 -5.14 -2.56
N LYS A 106 -16.06 -5.08 -3.61
CA LYS A 106 -15.64 -5.51 -4.97
C LYS A 106 -14.54 -4.62 -5.54
N LEU A 107 -14.70 -3.29 -5.42
CA LEU A 107 -13.73 -2.31 -5.90
C LEU A 107 -12.44 -2.36 -5.10
N ARG A 108 -12.54 -2.57 -3.77
CA ARG A 108 -11.39 -2.84 -2.90
C ARG A 108 -10.58 -4.03 -3.40
N SER A 109 -11.21 -5.18 -3.66
CA SER A 109 -10.51 -6.37 -4.14
C SER A 109 -9.86 -6.17 -5.52
N LEU A 110 -10.51 -5.42 -6.40
CA LEU A 110 -9.95 -5.07 -7.70
C LEU A 110 -8.67 -4.22 -7.55
N MET A 111 -8.71 -3.16 -6.73
CA MET A 111 -7.53 -2.32 -6.50
C MET A 111 -6.39 -3.08 -5.81
N TRP A 112 -6.72 -4.01 -4.92
CA TRP A 112 -5.72 -4.90 -4.33
C TRP A 112 -5.03 -5.76 -5.38
N LEU A 113 -5.81 -6.38 -6.28
CA LEU A 113 -5.27 -7.21 -7.36
C LEU A 113 -4.36 -6.40 -8.29
N VAL A 114 -4.77 -5.19 -8.66
CA VAL A 114 -3.96 -4.29 -9.50
C VAL A 114 -2.61 -3.99 -8.83
N GLY A 115 -2.61 -3.60 -7.56
CA GLY A 115 -1.37 -3.32 -6.81
C GLY A 115 -0.49 -4.56 -6.65
N PHE A 116 -1.10 -5.72 -6.41
CA PHE A 116 -0.39 -7.00 -6.31
C PHE A 116 0.31 -7.35 -7.62
N ILE A 117 -0.41 -7.29 -8.75
CA ILE A 117 0.16 -7.56 -10.08
C ILE A 117 1.29 -6.58 -10.40
N CYS A 118 1.14 -5.28 -10.11
CA CYS A 118 2.21 -4.30 -10.33
C CYS A 118 3.48 -4.66 -9.55
N SER A 119 3.34 -5.09 -8.30
CA SER A 119 4.46 -5.48 -7.45
C SER A 119 5.18 -6.72 -8.00
N LEU A 120 4.43 -7.73 -8.45
CA LEU A 120 5.00 -8.92 -9.08
C LEU A 120 5.69 -8.61 -10.41
N LEU A 121 5.10 -7.75 -11.24
CA LEU A 121 5.68 -7.34 -12.52
C LEU A 121 6.98 -6.55 -12.31
N LEU A 122 7.03 -5.66 -11.32
CA LEU A 122 8.28 -4.98 -10.94
C LEU A 122 9.35 -5.98 -10.48
N MET A 123 8.96 -6.94 -9.66
CA MET A 123 9.87 -7.96 -9.13
C MET A 123 10.47 -8.87 -10.22
N ILE A 124 9.68 -9.25 -11.23
CA ILE A 124 10.15 -10.08 -12.35
C ILE A 124 10.74 -9.26 -13.51
N SER A 125 10.55 -7.94 -13.54
CA SER A 125 11.05 -7.09 -14.63
C SER A 125 12.53 -7.28 -15.00
N PRO A 126 13.47 -7.64 -14.08
CA PRO A 126 14.84 -7.93 -14.46
C PRO A 126 15.02 -9.09 -15.45
N THR A 127 14.10 -10.07 -15.47
CA THR A 127 14.22 -11.24 -16.36
C THR A 127 13.91 -10.89 -17.82
N PHE A 128 13.14 -9.83 -18.05
CA PHE A 128 12.75 -9.37 -19.40
C PHE A 128 13.53 -8.13 -19.84
N ARG A 129 14.66 -7.82 -19.16
CA ARG A 129 15.50 -6.65 -19.44
C ARG A 129 15.90 -6.53 -20.92
N THR A 130 16.11 -7.65 -21.60
CA THR A 130 16.46 -7.71 -23.03
C THR A 130 15.30 -7.42 -23.98
N VAL A 131 14.05 -7.47 -23.51
CA VAL A 131 12.83 -7.20 -24.28
C VAL A 131 12.32 -5.76 -24.06
N LEU A 132 12.76 -5.12 -22.97
CA LEU A 132 12.34 -3.78 -22.55
C LEU A 132 13.28 -2.64 -23.00
N LEU A 133 14.38 -2.98 -23.67
CA LEU A 133 15.33 -2.07 -24.31
C LEU A 133 15.17 -2.15 -25.83
#